data_AF-A0A6L5FD13-F1
#
_entry.id   AF-A0A6L5FD13-F1
#
_cell.length_a   1.000
_cell.length_b   1.000
_cell.length_c   1.000
_cell.angle_alpha   90.00
_cell.angle_beta   90.00
_cell.angle_gamma   90.00
#
_symmetry.space_group_name_H-M   'P 1'
#
loop_
_entity.id
_entity.type
_entity.pdbx_description
1 polymer ?
#
loop_
_entity_poly.entity_id
_entity_poly.type
_entity_poly.pdbx_seq_one_letter_code
_entity_poly.pdbx_strand_id
1 'polypeptide(L)'
;MTRFAYFAGHEQWHPEELVEHAVLAEKAGFDMVVVSEHFHPWVDDYGASGFAFSTIGAMAQATERVEFTTGVTTPLFRFHPGVVAQAAATLDRLSGGRFNLGVGLGENINEGPLGYDFPKYAERNARMSEALDIMRRLLDGETLDYDGEYYDTDRAHLYSPPMHRVPILMAAGGPKSATLAGEKADGVITSVKDPADTLERVVEPLRSAADGAGHDEPTILATRWSLHASNNEEAWEALRSWRGLRAPGRLEAVDPAVLRQRADELDRDVVLSRYSLVPDADAIVETYRPLIEDLGADIVTFQMASLDQTGLIEILGSDVIPRLR
;
A
#
# COMPACT_ATOMS: atom_id res chain seq x y z
N MET A 1 -1.33 -6.68 -20.02
CA MET A 1 0.02 -6.09 -19.96
C MET A 1 0.17 -5.52 -18.57
N THR A 2 1.28 -5.82 -17.89
CA THR A 2 1.52 -5.38 -16.51
C THR A 2 1.64 -3.85 -16.43
N ARG A 3 1.04 -3.27 -15.40
CA ARG A 3 1.11 -1.85 -15.06
C ARG A 3 2.20 -1.61 -14.03
N PHE A 4 2.81 -0.42 -14.05
CA PHE A 4 3.91 -0.06 -13.17
C PHE A 4 3.56 1.10 -12.25
N ALA A 5 3.83 0.92 -10.95
CA ALA A 5 3.45 1.88 -9.93
C ALA A 5 4.66 2.44 -9.16
N TYR A 6 4.62 3.74 -8.87
CA TYR A 6 5.56 4.41 -8.00
C TYR A 6 5.04 4.40 -6.56
N PHE A 7 5.85 4.02 -5.58
CA PHE A 7 5.45 4.11 -4.17
C PHE A 7 5.80 5.49 -3.58
N ALA A 8 4.76 6.26 -3.27
CA ALA A 8 4.81 7.55 -2.60
C ALA A 8 4.59 7.37 -1.09
N GLY A 9 5.67 7.14 -0.35
CA GLY A 9 5.64 6.90 1.10
C GLY A 9 5.54 8.18 1.92
N HIS A 10 4.43 8.37 2.64
CA HIS A 10 4.25 9.48 3.58
C HIS A 10 5.26 9.47 4.73
N GLU A 11 5.78 8.30 5.09
CA GLU A 11 6.81 8.17 6.12
C GLU A 11 8.13 8.82 5.72
N GLN A 12 8.33 9.11 4.43
CA GLN A 12 9.57 9.65 3.90
C GLN A 12 9.47 11.12 3.47
N TRP A 13 8.31 11.55 2.97
CA TRP A 13 8.17 12.84 2.27
C TRP A 13 6.93 13.61 2.72
N HIS A 14 7.03 14.94 2.73
CA HIS A 14 5.87 15.80 3.01
C HIS A 14 4.86 15.78 1.85
N PRO A 15 3.57 16.11 2.11
CA PRO A 15 2.51 16.02 1.09
C PRO A 15 2.81 16.81 -0.19
N GLU A 16 3.40 18.00 -0.09
CA GLU A 16 3.77 18.85 -1.22
C GLU A 16 4.83 18.19 -2.12
N GLU A 17 5.83 17.53 -1.54
CA GLU A 17 6.86 16.77 -2.27
C GLU A 17 6.24 15.54 -2.95
N LEU A 18 5.31 14.86 -2.27
CA LEU A 18 4.61 13.72 -2.87
C LEU A 18 3.73 14.13 -4.06
N VAL A 19 3.15 15.33 -4.06
CA VAL A 19 2.44 15.87 -5.23
C VAL A 19 3.41 16.09 -6.39
N GLU A 20 4.60 16.63 -6.13
CA GLU A 20 5.64 16.77 -7.15
C GLU A 20 6.10 15.41 -7.70
N HIS A 21 6.29 14.41 -6.83
CA HIS A 21 6.63 13.05 -7.23
C HIS A 21 5.55 12.41 -8.10
N ALA A 22 4.26 12.63 -7.80
CA ALA A 22 3.17 12.09 -8.62
C ALA A 22 3.20 12.67 -10.04
N VAL A 23 3.46 13.97 -10.18
CA VAL A 23 3.63 14.64 -11.49
C VAL A 23 4.86 14.10 -12.24
N LEU A 24 5.97 13.89 -11.53
CA LEU A 24 7.18 13.32 -12.11
C LEU A 24 6.95 11.87 -12.56
N ALA A 25 6.32 11.04 -11.74
CA ALA A 25 5.99 9.66 -12.06
C ALA A 25 5.09 9.56 -13.30
N GLU A 26 4.07 10.42 -13.42
CA GLU A 26 3.22 10.47 -14.61
C GLU A 26 3.99 10.84 -15.88
N LYS A 27 4.92 11.81 -15.80
CA LYS A 27 5.79 12.20 -16.92
C LYS A 27 6.79 11.10 -17.29
N ALA A 28 7.28 10.37 -16.29
CA ALA A 28 8.17 9.22 -16.45
C ALA A 28 7.47 7.98 -17.01
N GLY A 29 6.13 7.99 -17.10
CA GLY A 29 5.36 6.93 -17.74
C GLY A 29 4.87 5.82 -16.81
N PHE A 30 4.85 6.08 -15.50
CA PHE A 30 4.17 5.22 -14.53
C PHE A 30 2.66 5.22 -14.77
N ASP A 31 2.04 4.07 -14.55
CA ASP A 31 0.60 3.87 -14.70
C ASP A 31 -0.14 4.20 -13.40
N MET A 32 0.54 4.10 -12.25
CA MET A 32 -0.05 4.26 -10.92
C MET A 32 0.90 4.88 -9.89
N VAL A 33 0.35 5.53 -8.87
CA VAL A 33 1.03 5.91 -7.64
C VAL A 33 0.38 5.19 -6.46
N VAL A 34 1.17 4.43 -5.71
CA VAL A 34 0.75 3.78 -4.47
C VAL A 34 1.15 4.65 -3.29
N VAL A 35 0.21 4.97 -2.41
CA VAL A 35 0.40 5.95 -1.34
C VAL A 35 0.15 5.30 0.03
N SER A 36 1.16 5.27 0.91
CA SER A 36 0.98 4.76 2.27
C SER A 36 0.06 5.65 3.11
N GLU A 37 -0.65 5.07 4.08
CA GLU A 37 -1.50 5.81 5.00
C GLU A 37 -1.10 5.49 6.44
N HIS A 38 -0.45 6.47 7.08
CA HIS A 38 0.12 6.36 8.41
C HIS A 38 -0.27 7.59 9.24
N PHE A 39 -0.50 7.38 10.53
CA PHE A 39 -0.58 8.46 11.50
C PHE A 39 0.81 8.78 12.06
N HIS A 40 1.56 7.74 12.41
CA HIS A 40 2.94 7.85 12.87
C HIS A 40 3.90 7.23 11.85
N PRO A 41 5.07 7.87 11.62
CA PRO A 41 6.15 7.31 10.79
C PRO A 41 6.87 6.15 11.49
N TRP A 42 7.78 5.51 10.78
CA TRP A 42 8.61 4.43 11.33
C TRP A 42 9.72 4.89 12.28
N VAL A 43 10.05 6.18 12.27
CA VAL A 43 11.06 6.82 13.12
C VAL A 43 10.64 8.25 13.46
N ASP A 44 11.06 8.79 14.60
CA ASP A 44 10.70 10.13 15.13
C ASP A 44 11.68 11.25 14.72
N ASP A 45 12.80 10.92 14.07
CA ASP A 45 13.88 11.87 13.80
C ASP A 45 14.06 12.23 12.32
N TYR A 46 13.30 11.58 11.43
CA TYR A 46 13.35 11.82 10.00
C TYR A 46 12.04 11.42 9.30
N GLY A 47 11.65 12.16 8.27
CA GLY A 47 10.50 11.85 7.43
C GLY A 47 9.26 12.65 7.80
N ALA A 48 8.09 12.14 7.43
CA ALA A 48 6.80 12.81 7.60
C ALA A 48 5.70 11.79 7.92
N SER A 49 4.44 12.24 8.04
CA SER A 49 3.28 11.36 8.08
C SER A 49 2.03 12.17 7.71
N GLY A 50 1.88 12.40 6.40
CA GLY A 50 0.75 13.14 5.86
C GLY A 50 -0.53 12.32 5.79
N PHE A 51 -1.67 13.00 5.71
CA PHE A 51 -2.97 12.35 5.59
C PHE A 51 -3.26 11.93 4.14
N ALA A 52 -3.21 10.62 3.87
CA ALA A 52 -3.16 10.08 2.51
C ALA A 52 -4.32 10.51 1.61
N PHE A 53 -5.56 10.50 2.10
CA PHE A 53 -6.72 10.87 1.26
C PHE A 53 -6.66 12.32 0.78
N SER A 54 -6.23 13.25 1.64
CA SER A 54 -6.05 14.65 1.24
C SER A 54 -4.90 14.81 0.24
N THR A 55 -3.77 14.15 0.48
CA THR A 55 -2.63 14.17 -0.43
C THR A 55 -3.00 13.61 -1.81
N ILE A 56 -3.71 12.49 -1.88
CA ILE A 56 -4.18 11.90 -3.15
C ILE A 56 -5.16 12.84 -3.85
N GLY A 57 -6.04 13.53 -3.12
CA GLY A 57 -6.91 14.55 -3.71
C GLY A 57 -6.12 15.67 -4.40
N ALA A 58 -5.02 16.12 -3.81
CA ALA A 58 -4.13 17.12 -4.42
C ALA A 58 -3.37 16.54 -5.63
N MET A 59 -2.82 15.32 -5.52
CA MET A 59 -2.17 14.63 -6.65
C MET A 59 -3.13 14.45 -7.83
N ALA A 60 -4.38 14.07 -7.56
CA ALA A 60 -5.40 13.87 -8.57
C ALA A 60 -5.69 15.14 -9.36
N GLN A 61 -5.61 16.32 -8.74
CA GLN A 61 -5.76 17.61 -9.43
C GLN A 61 -4.48 18.08 -10.14
N ALA A 62 -3.31 17.59 -9.73
CA ALA A 62 -2.02 17.93 -10.33
C ALA A 62 -1.65 17.03 -11.53
N THR A 63 -2.39 15.94 -11.75
CA THR A 63 -2.10 14.89 -12.74
C THR A 63 -3.33 14.59 -13.60
N GLU A 64 -3.12 14.00 -14.78
CA GLU A 64 -4.21 13.76 -15.74
C GLU A 64 -4.56 12.29 -15.99
N ARG A 65 -3.61 11.36 -15.79
CA ARG A 65 -3.71 9.97 -16.25
C ARG A 65 -3.39 8.94 -15.19
N VAL A 66 -2.39 9.18 -14.34
CA VAL A 66 -1.88 8.20 -13.39
C VAL A 66 -2.97 7.77 -12.41
N GLU A 67 -3.07 6.48 -12.14
CA GLU A 67 -3.99 5.94 -11.13
C GLU A 67 -3.42 6.10 -9.71
N PHE A 68 -4.28 5.99 -8.71
CA PHE A 68 -3.90 6.08 -7.32
C PHE A 68 -4.43 4.89 -6.55
N THR A 69 -3.59 4.34 -5.68
CA THR A 69 -3.99 3.28 -4.75
C THR A 69 -3.45 3.58 -3.37
N THR A 70 -4.27 3.48 -2.32
CA THR A 70 -3.72 3.49 -0.95
C THR A 70 -2.98 2.18 -0.68
N GLY A 71 -1.77 2.22 -0.15
CA GLY A 71 -0.92 1.06 0.08
C GLY A 71 -0.40 0.96 1.52
N VAL A 72 -1.23 0.80 2.56
CA VAL A 72 -2.70 0.61 2.57
C VAL A 72 -3.36 1.38 3.71
N THR A 73 -4.67 1.62 3.59
CA THR A 73 -5.50 2.23 4.65
C THR A 73 -5.99 1.16 5.64
N THR A 74 -6.12 1.49 6.92
CA THR A 74 -6.76 0.59 7.91
C THR A 74 -8.17 1.06 8.28
N PRO A 75 -9.25 0.42 7.78
CA PRO A 75 -10.64 0.84 8.01
C PRO A 75 -11.24 0.24 9.30
N LEU A 76 -10.43 -0.01 10.33
CA LEU A 76 -10.83 -0.87 11.46
C LEU A 76 -10.97 -0.16 12.82
N PHE A 77 -10.33 1.00 12.98
CA PHE A 77 -10.14 1.67 14.27
C PHE A 77 -10.33 3.18 14.16
N ARG A 78 -9.24 3.95 13.94
CA ARG A 78 -9.28 5.40 13.76
C ARG A 78 -10.13 5.85 12.59
N PHE A 79 -10.34 4.96 11.62
CA PHE A 79 -11.30 5.12 10.54
C PHE A 79 -12.43 4.11 10.65
N HIS A 80 -13.66 4.65 10.67
CA HIS A 80 -14.85 3.85 10.44
C HIS A 80 -14.96 3.47 8.95
N PRO A 81 -15.34 2.23 8.59
CA PRO A 81 -15.40 1.78 7.19
C PRO A 81 -16.31 2.65 6.31
N GLY A 82 -17.42 3.15 6.84
CA GLY A 82 -18.29 4.09 6.12
C GLY A 82 -17.63 5.42 5.76
N VAL A 83 -16.70 5.92 6.59
CA VAL A 83 -15.93 7.15 6.28
C VAL A 83 -14.86 6.86 5.23
N VAL A 84 -14.25 5.68 5.27
CA VAL A 84 -13.30 5.24 4.23
C VAL A 84 -14.01 5.10 2.88
N ALA A 85 -15.21 4.52 2.85
CA ALA A 85 -16.04 4.46 1.64
C ALA A 85 -16.37 5.87 1.10
N GLN A 86 -16.70 6.82 1.98
CA GLN A 86 -16.94 8.21 1.60
C GLN A 86 -15.68 8.87 0.99
N ALA A 87 -14.51 8.65 1.59
CA ALA A 87 -13.25 9.16 1.07
C ALA A 87 -12.92 8.57 -0.31
N ALA A 88 -13.10 7.25 -0.46
CA ALA A 88 -12.89 6.54 -1.72
C ALA A 88 -13.83 7.06 -2.83
N ALA A 89 -15.12 7.25 -2.53
CA ALA A 89 -16.06 7.84 -3.47
C ALA A 89 -15.69 9.27 -3.85
N THR A 90 -15.21 10.06 -2.89
CA THR A 90 -14.76 11.44 -3.16
C THR A 90 -13.54 11.45 -4.09
N LEU A 91 -12.56 10.57 -3.86
CA LEU A 91 -11.37 10.48 -4.70
C LEU A 91 -11.64 9.93 -6.09
N ASP A 92 -12.58 8.99 -6.23
CA ASP A 92 -13.07 8.58 -7.55
C ASP A 92 -13.59 9.78 -8.35
N ARG A 93 -14.43 10.62 -7.73
CA ARG A 93 -14.98 11.82 -8.36
C ARG A 93 -13.92 12.85 -8.71
N LEU A 94 -12.99 13.14 -7.80
CA LEU A 94 -11.94 14.14 -8.01
C LEU A 94 -10.90 13.69 -9.03
N SER A 95 -10.61 12.40 -9.10
CA SER A 95 -9.64 11.82 -10.03
C SER A 95 -10.24 11.46 -11.39
N GLY A 96 -11.57 11.42 -11.49
CA GLY A 96 -12.26 11.02 -12.72
C GLY A 96 -12.19 9.51 -12.98
N GLY A 97 -12.27 8.69 -11.92
CA GLY A 97 -12.25 7.22 -12.05
C GLY A 97 -10.86 6.58 -11.90
N ARG A 98 -9.86 7.30 -11.40
CA ARG A 98 -8.47 6.84 -11.30
C ARG A 98 -8.08 6.37 -9.89
N PHE A 99 -9.04 6.14 -8.99
CA PHE A 99 -8.76 5.76 -7.60
C PHE A 99 -9.15 4.31 -7.30
N ASN A 100 -8.22 3.56 -6.72
CA ASN A 100 -8.42 2.26 -6.10
C ASN A 100 -8.19 2.36 -4.59
N LEU A 101 -8.99 1.64 -3.81
CA LEU A 101 -8.86 1.60 -2.36
C LEU A 101 -8.05 0.38 -1.95
N GLY A 102 -6.84 0.56 -1.43
CA GLY A 102 -6.10 -0.54 -0.81
C GLY A 102 -6.25 -0.53 0.71
N VAL A 103 -6.59 -1.69 1.28
CA VAL A 103 -6.90 -1.84 2.70
C VAL A 103 -6.05 -2.88 3.38
N GLY A 104 -5.81 -2.73 4.68
CA GLY A 104 -5.03 -3.68 5.47
C GLY A 104 -5.49 -3.79 6.91
N LEU A 105 -4.95 -4.77 7.62
CA LEU A 105 -5.33 -5.06 9.01
C LEU A 105 -4.72 -4.09 10.04
N GLY A 106 -3.92 -3.13 9.59
CA GLY A 106 -3.31 -2.10 10.43
C GLY A 106 -2.11 -2.54 11.23
N GLU A 107 -1.56 -1.53 11.94
CA GLU A 107 -0.32 -1.58 12.72
C GLU A 107 -0.50 -0.67 13.95
N ASN A 108 -0.06 -1.16 15.12
CA ASN A 108 -0.35 -0.48 16.40
C ASN A 108 0.21 0.95 16.46
N ILE A 109 1.28 1.23 15.71
CA ILE A 109 1.89 2.56 15.65
C ILE A 109 0.93 3.64 15.16
N ASN A 110 -0.10 3.25 14.40
CA ASN A 110 -1.09 4.19 13.88
C ASN A 110 -2.36 4.29 14.75
N GLU A 111 -2.72 3.20 15.45
CA GLU A 111 -3.99 3.11 16.19
C GLU A 111 -3.79 3.39 17.69
N GLY A 112 -2.76 2.80 18.28
CA GLY A 112 -2.45 2.90 19.69
C GLY A 112 -2.23 4.34 20.19
N PRO A 113 -1.55 5.25 19.46
CA PRO A 113 -1.36 6.63 19.93
C PRO A 113 -2.67 7.40 20.04
N LEU A 114 -3.70 6.99 19.30
CA LEU A 114 -5.03 7.58 19.33
C LEU A 114 -5.94 6.92 20.39
N GLY A 115 -5.40 6.00 21.19
CA GLY A 115 -6.11 5.37 22.30
C GLY A 115 -6.91 4.12 21.93
N TYR A 116 -6.72 3.57 20.73
CA TYR A 116 -7.37 2.32 20.33
C TYR A 116 -6.58 1.11 20.83
N ASP A 117 -7.29 0.14 21.37
CA ASP A 117 -6.73 -1.19 21.61
C ASP A 117 -6.44 -1.85 20.26
N PHE A 118 -5.25 -2.44 20.12
CA PHE A 118 -4.83 -3.12 18.90
C PHE A 118 -4.86 -4.64 19.07
N PRO A 119 -5.96 -5.30 18.66
CA PRO A 119 -6.20 -6.69 18.99
C PRO A 119 -5.36 -7.65 18.13
N LYS A 120 -5.41 -8.93 18.52
CA LYS A 120 -4.72 -10.00 17.79
C LYS A 120 -5.32 -10.16 16.38
N TYR A 121 -4.54 -10.81 15.53
CA TYR A 121 -4.87 -11.03 14.11
C TYR A 121 -6.31 -11.51 13.87
N ALA A 122 -6.81 -12.48 14.64
CA ALA A 122 -8.14 -13.07 14.40
C ALA A 122 -9.27 -12.02 14.46
N GLU A 123 -9.25 -11.14 15.46
CA GLU A 123 -10.23 -10.07 15.58
C GLU A 123 -10.04 -9.02 14.47
N ARG A 124 -8.80 -8.64 14.16
CA ARG A 124 -8.53 -7.69 13.06
C ARG A 124 -9.05 -8.21 11.71
N ASN A 125 -8.90 -9.51 11.47
CA ASN A 125 -9.39 -10.17 10.27
C ASN A 125 -10.93 -10.22 10.23
N ALA A 126 -11.58 -10.48 11.37
CA ALA A 126 -13.05 -10.45 11.48
C ALA A 126 -13.62 -9.04 11.27
N ARG A 127 -13.00 -8.02 11.90
CA ARG A 127 -13.27 -6.59 11.65
C ARG A 127 -13.12 -6.23 10.17
N MET A 128 -12.09 -6.74 9.50
CA MET A 128 -11.89 -6.46 8.07
C MET A 128 -13.00 -7.07 7.21
N SER A 129 -13.47 -8.28 7.54
CA SER A 129 -14.59 -8.90 6.85
C SER A 129 -15.84 -8.01 6.87
N GLU A 130 -16.24 -7.50 8.05
CA GLU A 130 -17.38 -6.59 8.15
C GLU A 130 -17.11 -5.24 7.47
N ALA A 131 -15.89 -4.71 7.59
CA ALA A 131 -15.50 -3.46 6.95
C ALA A 131 -15.61 -3.53 5.41
N LEU A 132 -15.19 -4.64 4.80
CA LEU A 132 -15.33 -4.88 3.37
C LEU A 132 -16.80 -4.91 2.93
N ASP A 133 -17.67 -5.58 3.70
CA ASP A 133 -19.11 -5.63 3.41
C ASP A 133 -19.74 -4.23 3.49
N ILE A 134 -19.43 -3.45 4.52
CA ILE A 134 -19.91 -2.08 4.68
C ILE A 134 -19.43 -1.19 3.53
N MET A 135 -18.13 -1.22 3.23
CA MET A 135 -17.55 -0.37 2.18
C MET A 135 -18.13 -0.71 0.80
N ARG A 136 -18.21 -2.00 0.43
CA ARG A 136 -18.73 -2.44 -0.87
C ARG A 136 -20.19 -1.99 -1.05
N ARG A 137 -21.06 -2.27 -0.08
CA ARG A 137 -22.49 -1.93 -0.13
C ARG A 137 -22.73 -0.42 -0.22
N LEU A 138 -21.96 0.39 0.54
CA LEU A 138 -22.04 1.85 0.44
C LEU A 138 -21.56 2.37 -0.91
N LEU A 139 -20.46 1.83 -1.45
CA LEU A 139 -19.94 2.19 -2.77
C LEU A 139 -20.88 1.76 -3.91
N ASP A 140 -21.66 0.70 -3.71
CA ASP A 140 -22.72 0.24 -4.63
C ASP A 140 -24.02 1.07 -4.53
N GLY A 141 -24.05 2.08 -3.65
CA GLY A 141 -25.14 3.04 -3.55
C GLY A 141 -26.27 2.64 -2.62
N GLU A 142 -26.09 1.60 -1.80
CA GLU A 142 -27.11 1.19 -0.82
C GLU A 142 -27.35 2.28 0.24
N THR A 143 -28.55 2.28 0.81
CA THR A 143 -28.80 2.85 2.14
C THR A 143 -28.69 1.71 3.13
N LEU A 144 -27.68 1.76 3.99
CA LEU A 144 -27.18 0.62 4.75
C LEU A 144 -27.61 0.69 6.21
N ASP A 145 -28.44 -0.26 6.60
CA ASP A 145 -28.55 -0.73 7.98
C ASP A 145 -27.66 -1.97 8.14
N TYR A 146 -26.74 -1.94 9.10
CA TYR A 146 -25.78 -3.00 9.38
C TYR A 146 -25.76 -3.26 10.88
N ASP A 147 -25.88 -4.52 11.28
CA ASP A 147 -25.89 -4.99 12.68
C ASP A 147 -24.80 -6.08 12.76
N GLY A 148 -23.58 -5.63 13.04
CA GLY A 148 -22.37 -6.44 13.04
C GLY A 148 -21.85 -6.71 14.44
N GLU A 149 -20.82 -7.56 14.56
CA GLU A 149 -20.11 -7.74 15.82
C GLU A 149 -19.26 -6.50 16.16
N TYR A 150 -18.74 -5.80 15.14
CA TYR A 150 -17.79 -4.70 15.33
C TYR A 150 -18.30 -3.33 14.91
N TYR A 151 -19.26 -3.29 13.98
CA TYR A 151 -19.81 -2.03 13.47
C TYR A 151 -21.32 -2.10 13.35
N ASP A 152 -21.95 -0.96 13.59
CA ASP A 152 -23.37 -0.74 13.37
C ASP A 152 -23.57 0.47 12.47
N THR A 153 -24.55 0.39 11.56
CA THR A 153 -25.00 1.55 10.79
C THR A 153 -26.52 1.65 10.82
N ASP A 154 -27.03 2.89 10.87
CA ASP A 154 -28.46 3.22 10.75
C ASP A 154 -28.64 4.14 9.54
N ARG A 155 -29.27 3.62 8.48
CA ARG A 155 -29.55 4.33 7.22
C ARG A 155 -28.33 5.08 6.65
N ALA A 156 -27.14 4.48 6.76
CA ALA A 156 -25.91 5.08 6.23
C ALA A 156 -25.96 5.12 4.70
N HIS A 157 -25.66 6.27 4.10
CA HIS A 157 -25.76 6.44 2.64
C HIS A 157 -24.76 7.46 2.12
N LEU A 158 -24.11 7.14 0.99
CA LEU A 158 -23.21 8.06 0.30
C LEU A 158 -23.99 8.95 -0.68
N TYR A 159 -24.33 10.17 -0.24
CA TYR A 159 -25.02 11.16 -1.10
C TYR A 159 -24.14 11.70 -2.25
N SER A 160 -22.84 11.50 -2.16
CA SER A 160 -21.88 11.72 -3.25
C SER A 160 -21.28 10.37 -3.65
N PRO A 161 -22.04 9.49 -4.34
CA PRO A 161 -21.54 8.18 -4.73
C PRO A 161 -20.40 8.31 -5.74
N PRO A 162 -19.55 7.27 -5.89
CA PRO A 162 -18.53 7.28 -6.93
C PRO A 162 -19.19 7.35 -8.32
N MET A 163 -18.49 7.95 -9.28
CA MET A 163 -18.89 7.98 -10.70
C MET A 163 -18.52 6.68 -11.42
N HIS A 164 -17.49 5.98 -10.92
CA HIS A 164 -17.03 4.69 -11.45
C HIS A 164 -16.99 3.64 -10.35
N ARG A 165 -16.84 2.37 -10.72
CA ARG A 165 -16.61 1.31 -9.75
C ARG A 165 -15.23 1.52 -9.11
N VAL A 166 -15.19 1.75 -7.81
CA VAL A 166 -13.93 1.79 -7.04
C VAL A 166 -13.51 0.36 -6.69
N PRO A 167 -12.35 -0.13 -7.18
CA PRO A 167 -11.81 -1.42 -6.77
C PRO A 167 -11.27 -1.36 -5.34
N ILE A 168 -11.49 -2.43 -4.57
CA ILE A 168 -10.95 -2.61 -3.23
C ILE A 168 -9.91 -3.73 -3.28
N LEU A 169 -8.63 -3.41 -2.99
CA LEU A 169 -7.55 -4.39 -2.93
C LEU A 169 -7.16 -4.62 -1.47
N MET A 170 -7.10 -5.86 -1.01
CA MET A 170 -6.73 -6.15 0.39
C MET A 170 -5.27 -6.59 0.49
N ALA A 171 -4.53 -6.01 1.44
CA ALA A 171 -3.18 -6.43 1.74
C ALA A 171 -3.15 -7.83 2.37
N ALA A 172 -2.32 -8.72 1.82
CA ALA A 172 -2.11 -10.05 2.36
C ALA A 172 -0.64 -10.46 2.29
N GLY A 173 -0.11 -10.98 3.40
CA GLY A 173 1.23 -11.59 3.48
C GLY A 173 1.18 -13.09 3.79
N GLY A 174 0.01 -13.72 3.69
CA GLY A 174 -0.16 -15.15 3.96
C GLY A 174 -1.58 -15.64 3.71
N PRO A 175 -1.79 -16.96 3.79
CA PRO A 175 -2.94 -17.63 3.18
C PRO A 175 -4.27 -17.19 3.77
N LYS A 176 -4.36 -16.96 5.08
CA LYS A 176 -5.61 -16.55 5.72
C LYS A 176 -6.14 -15.20 5.23
N SER A 177 -5.26 -14.20 5.10
CA SER A 177 -5.64 -12.88 4.59
C SER A 177 -5.88 -12.92 3.08
N ALA A 178 -5.16 -13.77 2.35
CA ALA A 178 -5.37 -13.98 0.93
C ALA A 178 -6.72 -14.64 0.63
N THR A 179 -7.13 -15.63 1.42
CA THR A 179 -8.47 -16.24 1.34
C THR A 179 -9.55 -15.19 1.57
N LEU A 180 -9.45 -14.38 2.63
CA LEU A 180 -10.43 -13.31 2.87
C LEU A 180 -10.47 -12.29 1.72
N ALA A 181 -9.31 -11.92 1.19
CA ALA A 181 -9.23 -11.05 0.02
C ALA A 181 -9.94 -11.66 -1.20
N GLY A 182 -9.78 -12.97 -1.44
CA GLY A 182 -10.43 -13.65 -2.56
C GLY A 182 -11.94 -13.77 -2.38
N GLU A 183 -12.41 -13.90 -1.14
CA GLU A 183 -13.85 -13.98 -0.82
C GLU A 183 -14.58 -12.64 -0.90
N LYS A 184 -13.90 -11.51 -0.71
CA LYS A 184 -14.56 -10.21 -0.43
C LYS A 184 -13.95 -8.97 -1.09
N ALA A 185 -12.79 -9.08 -1.73
CA ALA A 185 -12.10 -7.96 -2.36
C ALA A 185 -11.90 -8.20 -3.86
N ASP A 186 -11.51 -7.15 -4.57
CA ASP A 186 -11.25 -7.18 -6.02
C ASP A 186 -9.84 -7.65 -6.38
N GLY A 187 -9.00 -7.86 -5.36
CA GLY A 187 -7.63 -8.27 -5.54
C GLY A 187 -6.80 -8.12 -4.28
N VAL A 188 -5.49 -8.30 -4.46
CA VAL A 188 -4.51 -8.34 -3.38
C VAL A 188 -3.41 -7.30 -3.58
N ILE A 189 -2.95 -6.74 -2.46
CA ILE A 189 -1.67 -6.02 -2.37
C ILE A 189 -0.72 -6.91 -1.58
N THR A 190 0.42 -7.30 -2.16
CA THR A 190 1.37 -8.20 -1.49
C THR A 190 2.81 -7.71 -1.63
N SER A 191 3.59 -7.87 -0.56
CA SER A 191 5.03 -7.61 -0.58
C SER A 191 5.79 -8.86 -0.99
N VAL A 192 6.53 -8.79 -2.09
CA VAL A 192 7.19 -9.92 -2.72
C VAL A 192 8.69 -9.91 -2.40
N LYS A 193 9.13 -10.94 -1.69
CA LYS A 193 10.56 -11.24 -1.50
C LYS A 193 11.01 -12.36 -2.42
N ASP A 194 10.21 -13.42 -2.45
CA ASP A 194 10.36 -14.58 -3.32
C ASP A 194 9.04 -14.80 -4.07
N PRO A 195 9.04 -14.75 -5.42
CA PRO A 195 7.85 -14.99 -6.23
C PRO A 195 7.20 -16.35 -5.96
N ALA A 196 7.99 -17.41 -5.79
CA ALA A 196 7.47 -18.77 -5.60
C ALA A 196 6.71 -18.91 -4.26
N ASP A 197 7.32 -18.45 -3.16
CA ASP A 197 6.65 -18.41 -1.85
C ASP A 197 5.38 -17.53 -1.89
N THR A 198 5.42 -16.41 -2.60
CA THR A 198 4.25 -15.51 -2.72
C THR A 198 3.13 -16.16 -3.54
N LEU A 199 3.47 -16.89 -4.61
CA LEU A 199 2.52 -17.61 -5.43
C LEU A 199 1.77 -18.66 -4.57
N GLU A 200 2.50 -19.52 -3.88
CA GLU A 200 1.96 -20.59 -3.03
C GLU A 200 1.13 -20.03 -1.86
N ARG A 201 1.63 -19.00 -1.18
CA ARG A 201 1.07 -18.55 0.11
C ARG A 201 0.03 -17.45 -0.01
N VAL A 202 -0.02 -16.75 -1.14
CA VAL A 202 -0.90 -15.60 -1.33
C VAL A 202 -1.75 -15.77 -2.58
N VAL A 203 -1.14 -15.92 -3.75
CA VAL A 203 -1.88 -15.90 -5.02
C VAL A 203 -2.77 -17.13 -5.21
N GLU A 204 -2.29 -18.33 -4.91
CA GLU A 204 -3.08 -19.55 -5.01
C GLU A 204 -4.28 -19.58 -4.04
N PRO A 205 -4.13 -19.27 -2.73
CA PRO A 205 -5.26 -19.15 -1.82
C PRO A 205 -6.26 -18.06 -2.23
N LEU A 206 -5.77 -16.93 -2.74
CA LEU A 206 -6.59 -15.83 -3.25
C LEU A 206 -7.48 -16.30 -4.41
N ARG A 207 -6.86 -16.89 -5.45
CA ARG A 207 -7.57 -17.38 -6.63
C ARG A 207 -8.58 -18.46 -6.28
N SER A 208 -8.18 -19.43 -5.45
CA SER A 208 -9.08 -20.50 -5.02
C SER A 208 -10.30 -19.97 -4.27
N ALA A 209 -10.11 -18.92 -3.45
CA ALA A 209 -11.19 -18.31 -2.70
C ALA A 209 -12.13 -17.47 -3.60
N ALA A 210 -11.56 -16.71 -4.54
CA ALA A 210 -12.32 -15.96 -5.54
C ALA A 210 -13.19 -16.88 -6.42
N ASP A 211 -12.62 -17.97 -6.93
CA ASP A 211 -13.36 -18.98 -7.70
C ASP A 211 -14.47 -19.62 -6.85
N GLY A 212 -14.17 -20.00 -5.61
CA GLY A 212 -15.16 -20.56 -4.68
C GLY A 212 -16.31 -19.60 -4.35
N ALA A 213 -16.07 -18.29 -4.36
CA ALA A 213 -17.07 -17.24 -4.16
C ALA A 213 -17.78 -16.82 -5.48
N GLY A 214 -17.34 -17.34 -6.63
CA GLY A 214 -17.87 -16.96 -7.94
C GLY A 214 -17.49 -15.55 -8.37
N HIS A 215 -16.33 -15.05 -7.92
CA HIS A 215 -15.77 -13.76 -8.32
C HIS A 215 -14.89 -13.89 -9.56
N ASP A 216 -14.69 -12.76 -10.26
CA ASP A 216 -13.76 -12.67 -11.39
C ASP A 216 -12.31 -12.88 -10.92
N GLU A 217 -11.39 -13.08 -11.89
CA GLU A 217 -9.95 -13.20 -11.60
C GLU A 217 -9.45 -11.99 -10.80
N PRO A 218 -8.89 -12.20 -9.59
CA PRO A 218 -8.50 -11.12 -8.71
C PRO A 218 -7.24 -10.40 -9.20
N THR A 219 -7.21 -9.07 -9.05
CA THR A 219 -6.03 -8.27 -9.41
C THR A 219 -4.86 -8.55 -8.45
N ILE A 220 -3.66 -8.74 -8.99
CA ILE A 220 -2.43 -8.94 -8.20
C ILE A 220 -1.55 -7.69 -8.29
N LEU A 221 -1.52 -6.90 -7.21
CA LEU A 221 -0.57 -5.80 -7.02
C LEU A 221 0.62 -6.28 -6.18
N ALA A 222 1.76 -6.49 -6.84
CA ALA A 222 3.00 -6.93 -6.25
C ALA A 222 3.91 -5.73 -5.92
N THR A 223 4.33 -5.61 -4.67
CA THR A 223 5.28 -4.58 -4.22
C THR A 223 6.60 -5.24 -3.85
N ARG A 224 7.70 -4.75 -4.41
CA ARG A 224 9.04 -5.17 -3.97
C ARG A 224 9.78 -3.99 -3.35
N TRP A 225 10.51 -4.29 -2.28
CA TRP A 225 11.24 -3.29 -1.54
C TRP A 225 12.75 -3.36 -1.81
N SER A 226 13.29 -2.29 -2.39
CA SER A 226 14.69 -2.20 -2.80
C SER A 226 15.34 -0.88 -2.37
N LEU A 227 16.67 -0.84 -2.38
CA LEU A 227 17.47 0.35 -2.11
C LEU A 227 18.29 0.69 -3.35
N HIS A 228 18.08 1.88 -3.92
CA HIS A 228 18.90 2.35 -5.03
C HIS A 228 20.08 3.14 -4.48
N ALA A 229 21.22 2.46 -4.41
CA ALA A 229 22.46 2.97 -3.85
C ALA A 229 23.65 2.17 -4.39
N SER A 230 24.82 2.81 -4.46
CA SER A 230 26.05 2.23 -4.99
C SER A 230 26.82 1.39 -3.96
N ASN A 231 26.54 1.59 -2.66
CA ASN A 231 27.22 0.90 -1.56
C ASN A 231 26.35 0.89 -0.28
N ASN A 232 26.79 0.16 0.76
CA ASN A 232 26.05 0.01 2.01
C ASN A 232 25.93 1.31 2.83
N GLU A 233 26.87 2.24 2.71
CA GLU A 233 26.81 3.52 3.43
C GLU A 233 25.69 4.40 2.87
N GLU A 234 25.66 4.55 1.55
CA GLU A 234 24.60 5.24 0.83
C GLU A 234 23.25 4.54 1.05
N ALA A 235 23.21 3.21 1.00
CA ALA A 235 21.99 2.44 1.24
C ALA A 235 21.43 2.64 2.65
N TRP A 236 22.30 2.73 3.66
CA TRP A 236 21.89 3.01 5.03
C TRP A 236 21.33 4.43 5.17
N GLU A 237 21.97 5.42 4.54
CA GLU A 237 21.48 6.79 4.56
C GLU A 237 20.12 6.91 3.84
N ALA A 238 19.94 6.24 2.71
CA ALA A 238 18.66 6.20 1.99
C ALA A 238 17.54 5.54 2.82
N LEU A 239 17.88 4.59 3.71
CA LEU A 239 16.93 3.88 4.57
C LEU A 239 16.48 4.71 5.80
N ARG A 240 16.99 5.92 6.03
CA ARG A 240 16.75 6.71 7.25
C ARG A 240 15.29 6.77 7.73
N SER A 241 14.32 7.09 6.88
CA SER A 241 12.88 7.16 7.23
C SER A 241 12.26 5.78 7.51
N TRP A 242 12.91 4.72 7.03
CA TRP A 242 12.37 3.38 6.96
C TRP A 242 13.07 2.39 7.91
N ARG A 243 14.18 2.77 8.55
CA ARG A 243 14.99 1.84 9.34
C ARG A 243 14.22 1.20 10.51
N GLY A 244 13.25 1.93 11.09
CA GLY A 244 12.34 1.41 12.11
C GLY A 244 11.39 0.30 11.63
N LEU A 245 11.16 0.18 10.32
CA LEU A 245 10.26 -0.82 9.73
C LEU A 245 10.79 -2.26 9.86
N ARG A 246 12.08 -2.46 10.16
CA ARG A 246 12.65 -3.79 10.46
C ARG A 246 13.00 -3.99 11.93
N ALA A 247 12.65 -3.03 12.79
CA ALA A 247 12.91 -3.13 14.21
C ALA A 247 12.10 -4.29 14.84
N PRO A 248 12.69 -5.04 15.79
CA PRO A 248 11.96 -6.02 16.59
C PRO A 248 10.77 -5.40 17.33
N GLY A 249 9.68 -6.16 17.44
CA GLY A 249 8.48 -5.73 18.14
C GLY A 249 7.75 -4.56 17.47
N ARG A 250 7.86 -4.44 16.14
CA ARG A 250 7.24 -3.38 15.35
C ARG A 250 5.72 -3.38 15.43
N LEU A 251 5.10 -4.56 15.49
CA LEU A 251 3.64 -4.67 15.47
C LEU A 251 3.01 -4.24 16.80
N GLU A 252 3.80 -4.18 17.87
CA GLU A 252 3.39 -3.79 19.21
C GLU A 252 3.71 -2.32 19.53
N ALA A 253 4.63 -1.69 18.80
CA ALA A 253 5.07 -0.33 19.10
C ALA A 253 3.99 0.71 18.80
N VAL A 254 3.96 1.73 19.65
CA VAL A 254 3.07 2.91 19.56
C VAL A 254 3.89 4.17 19.24
N ASP A 255 5.09 4.24 19.80
CA ASP A 255 6.00 5.38 19.67
C ASP A 255 7.10 5.09 18.63
N PRO A 256 7.23 5.89 17.56
CA PRO A 256 8.30 5.79 16.58
C PRO A 256 9.71 5.89 17.18
N ALA A 257 9.87 6.61 18.30
CA ALA A 257 11.17 6.73 18.97
C ALA A 257 11.70 5.39 19.47
N VAL A 258 10.79 4.50 19.89
CA VAL A 258 11.14 3.14 20.32
C VAL A 258 11.61 2.31 19.12
N LEU A 259 10.97 2.44 17.96
CA LEU A 259 11.38 1.74 16.75
C LEU A 259 12.71 2.25 16.23
N ARG A 260 12.91 3.57 16.23
CA ARG A 260 14.19 4.18 15.90
C ARG A 260 15.31 3.62 16.78
N GLN A 261 15.17 3.70 18.11
CA GLN A 261 16.22 3.25 19.03
C GLN A 261 16.58 1.79 18.79
N ARG A 262 15.57 0.93 18.63
CA ARG A 262 15.78 -0.49 18.32
C ARG A 262 16.47 -0.69 16.97
N ALA A 263 16.12 0.09 15.95
CA ALA A 263 16.75 0.00 14.64
C ALA A 263 18.21 0.47 14.68
N ASP A 264 18.52 1.53 15.44
CA ASP A 264 19.86 2.09 15.59
C ASP A 264 20.79 1.15 16.39
N GLU A 265 20.23 0.25 17.20
CA GLU A 265 20.96 -0.82 17.92
C GLU A 265 21.26 -2.05 17.05
N LEU A 266 20.57 -2.22 15.92
CA LEU A 266 20.81 -3.36 15.03
C LEU A 266 22.10 -3.19 14.24
N ASP A 267 22.72 -4.32 13.91
CA ASP A 267 23.76 -4.35 12.89
C ASP A 267 23.17 -3.90 11.54
N ARG A 268 23.77 -2.85 10.97
CA ARG A 268 23.32 -2.25 9.71
C ARG A 268 23.31 -3.27 8.58
N ASP A 269 24.30 -4.17 8.53
CA ASP A 269 24.38 -5.18 7.47
C ASP A 269 23.23 -6.19 7.59
N VAL A 270 22.82 -6.52 8.81
CA VAL A 270 21.64 -7.37 9.06
C VAL A 270 20.36 -6.69 8.58
N VAL A 271 20.20 -5.39 8.84
CA VAL A 271 19.04 -4.62 8.35
C VAL A 271 19.04 -4.55 6.83
N LEU A 272 20.17 -4.14 6.23
CA LEU A 272 20.32 -3.99 4.78
C LEU A 272 20.11 -5.30 4.02
N SER A 273 20.49 -6.45 4.60
CA SER A 273 20.24 -7.78 4.01
C SER A 273 18.76 -8.13 3.79
N ARG A 274 17.84 -7.36 4.40
CA ARG A 274 16.38 -7.52 4.23
C ARG A 274 15.83 -6.82 2.99
N TYR A 275 16.70 -6.18 2.22
CA TYR A 275 16.40 -5.38 1.03
C TYR A 275 17.24 -5.84 -0.15
N SER A 276 16.74 -5.61 -1.35
CA SER A 276 17.55 -5.75 -2.56
C SER A 276 18.29 -4.43 -2.82
N LEU A 277 19.62 -4.43 -2.71
CA LEU A 277 20.45 -3.30 -3.14
C LEU A 277 20.58 -3.34 -4.67
N VAL A 278 20.18 -2.27 -5.34
CA VAL A 278 20.11 -2.17 -6.81
C VAL A 278 20.84 -0.90 -7.29
N PRO A 279 22.12 -0.99 -7.68
CA PRO A 279 22.92 0.21 -7.98
C PRO A 279 22.61 0.87 -9.31
N ASP A 280 21.97 0.17 -10.25
CA ASP A 280 21.75 0.63 -11.62
C ASP A 280 20.46 0.03 -12.23
N ALA A 281 20.11 0.48 -13.44
CA ALA A 281 18.91 0.04 -14.15
C ALA A 281 18.91 -1.47 -14.46
N ASP A 282 20.06 -2.08 -14.73
CA ASP A 282 20.17 -3.52 -15.01
C ASP A 282 19.77 -4.32 -13.77
N ALA A 283 20.36 -3.98 -12.61
CA ALA A 283 20.03 -4.62 -11.34
C ALA A 283 18.56 -4.43 -10.95
N ILE A 284 17.96 -3.26 -11.25
CA ILE A 284 16.53 -3.03 -11.05
C ILE A 284 15.72 -3.97 -11.95
N VAL A 285 16.00 -4.04 -13.24
CA VAL A 285 15.27 -4.91 -14.18
C VAL A 285 15.35 -6.37 -13.75
N GLU A 286 16.53 -6.87 -13.40
CA GLU A 286 16.71 -8.24 -12.91
C GLU A 286 15.93 -8.52 -11.62
N THR A 287 15.87 -7.54 -10.72
CA THR A 287 15.16 -7.65 -9.44
C THR A 287 13.64 -7.66 -9.62
N TYR A 288 13.10 -6.94 -10.60
CA TYR A 288 11.64 -6.77 -10.76
C TYR A 288 11.01 -7.68 -11.82
N ARG A 289 11.78 -8.16 -12.81
CA ARG A 289 11.29 -9.09 -13.85
C ARG A 289 10.59 -10.35 -13.31
N PRO A 290 11.07 -11.02 -12.23
CA PRO A 290 10.38 -12.18 -11.67
C PRO A 290 8.96 -11.90 -11.13
N LEU A 291 8.65 -10.66 -10.74
CA LEU A 291 7.28 -10.31 -10.34
C LEU A 291 6.31 -10.35 -11.52
N ILE A 292 6.81 -10.24 -12.75
CA ILE A 292 6.03 -10.27 -13.99
C ILE A 292 6.00 -11.70 -14.52
N GLU A 293 7.17 -12.30 -14.72
CA GLU A 293 7.32 -13.58 -15.43
C GLU A 293 6.93 -14.78 -14.57
N ASP A 294 7.30 -14.77 -13.27
CA ASP A 294 7.09 -15.91 -12.39
C ASP A 294 5.81 -15.77 -11.54
N LEU A 295 5.58 -14.58 -10.98
CA LEU A 295 4.39 -14.32 -10.15
C LEU A 295 3.13 -14.01 -11.00
N GLY A 296 3.31 -13.43 -12.18
CA GLY A 296 2.20 -12.99 -13.03
C GLY A 296 1.46 -11.77 -12.48
N ALA A 297 2.16 -10.80 -11.89
CA ALA A 297 1.52 -9.62 -11.32
C ALA A 297 0.90 -8.71 -12.40
N ASP A 298 -0.32 -8.24 -12.15
CA ASP A 298 -1.01 -7.25 -12.97
C ASP A 298 -0.44 -5.84 -12.77
N ILE A 299 0.03 -5.55 -11.55
CA ILE A 299 0.62 -4.28 -11.17
C ILE A 299 1.90 -4.54 -10.38
N VAL A 300 3.01 -3.93 -10.80
CA VAL A 300 4.29 -3.99 -10.10
C VAL A 300 4.61 -2.63 -9.50
N THR A 301 4.74 -2.57 -8.18
CA THR A 301 5.07 -1.34 -7.44
C THR A 301 6.55 -1.32 -7.08
N PHE A 302 7.23 -0.26 -7.51
CA PHE A 302 8.59 0.06 -7.10
C PHE A 302 8.55 0.77 -5.75
N GLN A 303 8.68 0.02 -4.66
CA GLN A 303 8.93 0.59 -3.34
C GLN A 303 10.45 0.71 -3.18
N MET A 304 10.99 1.89 -3.44
CA MET A 304 12.43 2.10 -3.50
C MET A 304 12.84 3.35 -2.74
N ALA A 305 13.86 3.22 -1.88
CA ALA A 305 14.48 4.37 -1.25
C ALA A 305 15.80 4.71 -1.96
N SER A 306 16.05 6.00 -2.16
CA SER A 306 17.28 6.56 -2.72
C SER A 306 17.57 7.92 -2.10
N LEU A 307 18.83 8.37 -2.15
CA LEU A 307 19.20 9.73 -1.80
C LEU A 307 18.80 10.75 -2.88
N ASP A 308 18.66 10.30 -4.13
CA ASP A 308 18.14 11.10 -5.26
C ASP A 308 16.83 10.49 -5.78
N GLN A 309 15.73 10.84 -5.11
CA GLN A 309 14.41 10.30 -5.42
C GLN A 309 13.91 10.72 -6.81
N THR A 310 14.23 11.94 -7.24
CA THR A 310 13.85 12.46 -8.56
C THR A 310 14.63 11.73 -9.66
N GLY A 311 15.95 11.61 -9.52
CA GLY A 311 16.78 10.84 -10.45
C GLY A 311 16.36 9.38 -10.53
N LEU A 312 15.96 8.77 -9.41
CA LEU A 312 15.40 7.42 -9.40
C LEU A 312 14.11 7.32 -10.23
N ILE A 313 13.17 8.26 -10.09
CA ILE A 313 11.92 8.28 -10.89
C ILE A 313 12.26 8.39 -12.40
N GLU A 314 13.23 9.22 -12.76
CA GLU A 314 13.67 9.39 -14.15
C GLU A 314 14.27 8.10 -14.73
N ILE A 315 15.22 7.46 -14.04
CA ILE A 315 15.83 6.19 -14.47
C ILE A 315 14.78 5.08 -14.58
N LEU A 316 13.85 5.02 -13.62
CA LEU A 316 12.76 4.03 -13.67
C LEU A 316 11.91 4.22 -14.94
N GLY A 317 11.59 5.46 -15.30
CA GLY A 317 10.79 5.77 -16.49
C GLY A 317 11.52 5.60 -17.82
N SER A 318 12.76 6.08 -17.92
CA SER A 318 13.50 6.10 -19.19
C SER A 318 14.09 4.74 -19.53
N ASP A 319 14.58 4.01 -18.54
CA ASP A 319 15.44 2.84 -18.76
C ASP A 319 14.80 1.55 -18.25
N VAL A 320 14.13 1.56 -17.09
CA VAL A 320 13.65 0.31 -16.46
C VAL A 320 12.29 -0.13 -17.00
N ILE A 321 11.26 0.71 -16.91
CA ILE A 321 9.88 0.37 -17.32
C ILE A 321 9.83 -0.07 -18.79
N PRO A 322 10.50 0.59 -19.76
CA PRO A 322 10.51 0.14 -21.15
C PRO A 322 11.10 -1.26 -21.37
N ARG A 323 11.98 -1.73 -20.48
CA ARG A 323 12.62 -3.07 -20.54
C ARG A 323 11.82 -4.16 -19.82
N LEU A 324 10.86 -3.76 -18.99
CA LEU A 324 9.96 -4.66 -18.26
C LEU A 324 8.59 -4.83 -18.94
N ARG A 325 8.22 -3.93 -19.85
CA ARG A 325 7.06 -4.06 -20.74
C ARG A 325 7.30 -5.11 -21.83
#